data_AF-A0A372EQT3-F1
#
_entry.id   AF-A0A372EQT3-F1
#
_cell.length_a   1.000
_cell.length_b   1.000
_cell.length_c   1.000
_cell.angle_alpha   90.00
_cell.angle_beta   90.00
_cell.angle_gamma   90.00
#
_symmetry.space_group_name_H-M   'P 1'
#
loop_
_entity.id
_entity.type
_entity.pdbx_description
1 polymer ?
#
loop_
_entity_poly.entity_id
_entity_poly.type
_entity_poly.pdbx_seq_one_letter_code
_entity_poly.pdbx_strand_id
1 'polypeptide(L)'
;MGYGLTLTEQLLQPLGSSAAVVTPADWEVGRLVLAPEFRSDVDALRHCMRLALLHASSGARIDALWAACTHSLSRLYRRFGLSPMARDISLPCTKKVYTIIRGTAGDVETTLRGSS
;
A
#
# COMPACT_ATOMS: atom_id res chain seq x y z
N MET A 1 6.01 6.90 8.25
CA MET A 1 4.87 6.53 9.14
C MET A 1 5.36 6.59 10.58
N GLY A 2 4.58 6.20 11.59
CA GLY A 2 4.99 6.19 13.00
C GLY A 2 4.46 7.35 13.84
N TYR A 3 3.48 8.12 13.33
CA TYR A 3 2.89 9.27 14.03
C TYR A 3 1.40 9.08 14.35
N GLY A 4 0.80 7.95 13.96
CA GLY A 4 -0.61 7.67 14.21
C GLY A 4 -1.58 8.51 13.37
N LEU A 5 -1.13 9.07 12.25
CA LEU A 5 -1.91 10.01 11.42
C LEU A 5 -2.53 9.35 10.19
N THR A 6 -1.99 8.21 9.77
CA THR A 6 -2.40 7.53 8.55
C THR A 6 -3.57 6.57 8.78
N LEU A 7 -4.31 6.27 7.70
CA LEU A 7 -5.39 5.29 7.79
C LEU A 7 -4.85 3.90 8.14
N THR A 8 -3.68 3.52 7.60
CA THR A 8 -3.06 2.24 7.95
C THR A 8 -2.77 2.15 9.44
N GLU A 9 -2.20 3.19 10.06
CA GLU A 9 -1.93 3.19 11.50
C GLU A 9 -3.20 3.04 12.34
N GLN A 10 -4.28 3.73 11.98
CA GLN A 10 -5.56 3.59 12.66
C GLN A 10 -6.12 2.17 12.56
N LEU A 11 -5.97 1.52 11.40
CA LEU A 11 -6.43 0.15 11.18
C LEU A 11 -5.50 -0.92 11.78
N LEU A 12 -4.25 -0.57 12.12
CA LEU A 12 -3.34 -1.45 12.84
C LEU A 12 -3.64 -1.49 14.35
N GLN A 13 -4.19 -0.41 14.93
CA GLN A 13 -4.46 -0.35 16.38
C GLN A 13 -5.29 -1.54 16.91
N PRO A 14 -6.41 -1.95 16.26
CA PRO A 14 -7.20 -3.08 16.73
C PRO A 14 -6.49 -4.44 16.67
N LEU A 15 -5.40 -4.56 15.88
CA LEU A 15 -4.63 -5.79 15.78
C LEU A 15 -3.68 -5.99 16.98
N GLY A 16 -3.44 -4.94 17.78
CA GLY A 16 -2.60 -5.01 18.97
C GLY A 16 -1.22 -5.59 18.71
N SER A 17 -0.78 -6.53 19.55
CA SER A 17 0.54 -7.18 19.49
C SER A 17 0.78 -8.01 18.22
N SER A 18 -0.27 -8.30 17.44
CA SER A 18 -0.14 -9.03 16.17
C SER A 18 0.18 -8.12 14.98
N ALA A 19 0.06 -6.80 15.16
CA ALA A 19 0.47 -5.83 14.14
C ALA A 19 1.99 -5.85 13.97
N ALA A 20 2.45 -5.82 12.72
CA ALA A 20 3.86 -5.56 12.46
C ALA A 20 4.23 -4.14 12.91
N VAL A 21 5.44 -3.99 13.44
CA VAL A 21 5.96 -2.72 13.96
C VAL A 21 6.15 -1.75 12.80
N VAL A 22 5.52 -0.57 12.92
CA VAL A 22 5.68 0.53 11.97
C VAL A 22 6.89 1.37 12.38
N THR A 23 7.76 1.67 11.42
CA THR A 23 8.95 2.51 11.67
C THR A 23 8.84 3.89 11.00
N PRO A 24 9.64 4.89 11.40
CA PRO A 24 9.73 6.16 10.70
C PRO A 24 10.16 6.04 9.22
N ALA A 25 10.94 5.00 8.88
CA ALA A 25 11.37 4.71 7.52
C ALA A 25 10.32 3.96 6.68
N ASP A 26 9.17 3.62 7.28
CA ASP A 26 8.04 3.03 6.56
C ASP A 26 7.19 4.12 5.91
N TRP A 27 6.73 3.86 4.70
CA TRP A 27 5.94 4.81 3.92
C TRP A 27 4.55 4.24 3.63
N GLU A 28 3.53 5.10 3.68
CA GLU A 28 2.18 4.73 3.25
C GLU A 28 1.96 5.18 1.80
N VAL A 29 1.54 4.25 0.95
CA VAL A 29 0.89 4.57 -0.31
C VAL A 29 -0.52 5.05 0.01
N GLY A 30 -0.69 6.37 -0.03
CA GLY A 30 -1.95 7.04 0.32
C GLY A 30 -3.05 6.87 -0.74
N ARG A 31 -3.72 7.97 -1.07
CA ARG A 31 -4.89 7.93 -1.97
C ARG A 31 -4.47 7.74 -3.42
N LEU A 32 -4.88 6.61 -4.00
CA LEU A 32 -4.87 6.39 -5.44
C LEU A 32 -6.17 6.93 -6.06
N VAL A 33 -6.07 7.94 -6.92
CA VAL A 33 -7.22 8.58 -7.55
C VAL A 33 -7.03 8.56 -9.07
N LEU A 34 -8.07 8.11 -9.76
CA LEU A 34 -8.15 8.12 -11.22
C LEU A 34 -9.39 8.90 -11.66
N ALA A 35 -9.23 9.73 -12.67
CA ALA A 35 -10.37 10.36 -13.32
C ALA A 35 -11.29 9.26 -13.90
N PRO A 36 -12.63 9.45 -13.86
CA PRO A 36 -13.60 8.43 -14.27
C PRO A 36 -13.29 7.76 -15.62
N GLU A 37 -12.87 8.54 -16.60
CA GLU A 37 -12.52 8.15 -17.96
C GLU A 37 -11.32 7.19 -18.06
N PHE A 38 -10.46 7.13 -17.04
CA PHE A 38 -9.28 6.25 -17.01
C PHE A 38 -9.42 5.06 -16.07
N ARG A 39 -10.58 4.86 -15.42
CA ARG A 39 -10.75 3.79 -14.42
C ARG A 39 -10.69 2.37 -15.00
N SER A 40 -11.04 2.22 -16.27
CA SER A 40 -10.93 0.94 -16.98
C SER A 40 -9.52 0.67 -17.52
N ASP A 41 -8.66 1.69 -17.57
CA ASP A 41 -7.30 1.55 -18.09
C ASP A 41 -6.34 1.08 -16.99
N VAL A 42 -6.38 -0.24 -16.76
CA VAL A 42 -5.56 -0.90 -15.75
C VAL A 42 -4.07 -0.84 -16.09
N ASP A 43 -3.71 -0.71 -17.37
CA ASP A 43 -2.32 -0.65 -17.81
C ASP A 43 -1.72 0.74 -17.58
N ALA A 44 -2.45 1.81 -17.92
CA ALA A 44 -2.05 3.18 -17.56
C ALA A 44 -1.92 3.34 -16.05
N LEU A 45 -2.90 2.84 -15.28
CA LEU A 45 -2.81 2.83 -13.82
C LEU A 45 -1.57 2.10 -13.33
N ARG A 46 -1.27 0.93 -13.92
CA ARG A 46 -0.10 0.14 -13.54
C ARG A 46 1.19 0.89 -13.84
N HIS A 47 1.26 1.54 -14.99
CA HIS A 47 2.41 2.33 -15.41
C HIS A 47 2.63 3.53 -14.49
N CYS A 48 1.59 4.30 -14.18
CA CYS A 48 1.66 5.43 -13.26
C CYS A 48 2.14 4.99 -11.86
N MET A 49 1.59 3.89 -11.34
CA MET A 49 2.01 3.32 -10.07
C MET A 49 3.49 2.89 -10.10
N ARG A 50 3.94 2.24 -11.18
CA ARG A 50 5.35 1.87 -11.36
C ARG A 50 6.26 3.11 -11.32
N LEU A 51 5.92 4.16 -12.05
CA LEU A 51 6.71 5.40 -12.07
C LEU A 51 6.77 6.07 -10.69
N ALA A 52 5.63 6.14 -9.99
CA ALA A 52 5.57 6.73 -8.65
C ALA A 52 6.44 5.95 -7.64
N LEU A 53 6.37 4.62 -7.67
CA LEU A 53 7.17 3.76 -6.79
C LEU A 53 8.66 3.84 -7.11
N LEU A 54 9.05 3.83 -8.40
CA LEU A 54 10.44 4.03 -8.81
C LEU A 54 10.99 5.38 -8.35
N HIS A 55 10.20 6.45 -8.50
CA HIS A 55 10.59 7.77 -8.03
C HIS A 55 10.78 7.80 -6.51
N ALA A 56 9.84 7.22 -5.75
CA ALA A 56 9.92 7.15 -4.29
C ALA A 56 11.16 6.38 -3.82
N SER A 57 11.43 5.20 -4.41
CA SER A 57 12.60 4.38 -4.07
C SER A 57 13.94 5.07 -4.39
N SER A 58 13.97 5.98 -5.36
CA SER A 58 15.21 6.69 -5.73
C SER A 58 15.55 7.88 -4.82
N GLY A 59 14.55 8.47 -4.15
CA GLY A 59 14.68 9.77 -3.48
C GLY A 59 14.77 9.71 -1.94
N ALA A 60 14.44 8.58 -1.33
CA ALA A 60 14.43 8.43 0.12
C ALA A 60 14.78 7.01 0.56
N ARG A 61 15.30 6.87 1.78
CA ARG A 61 15.37 5.57 2.43
C ARG A 61 13.96 5.14 2.82
N ILE A 62 13.52 4.04 2.22
CA ILE A 62 12.24 3.39 2.51
C ILE A 62 12.56 1.96 2.95
N ASP A 63 12.13 1.57 4.15
CA ASP A 63 12.34 0.20 4.63
C ASP A 63 11.16 -0.70 4.19
N ALA A 64 9.93 -0.19 4.30
CA ALA A 64 8.72 -0.85 3.80
C ALA A 64 7.66 0.12 3.29
N LEU A 65 6.85 -0.36 2.36
CA LEU A 65 5.66 0.30 1.84
C LEU A 65 4.40 -0.37 2.38
N TRP A 66 3.46 0.46 2.80
CA TRP A 66 2.18 0.08 3.39
C TRP A 66 1.02 0.67 2.60
N ALA A 67 -0.14 0.03 2.64
CA ALA A 67 -1.39 0.70 2.26
C ALA A 67 -2.60 0.06 2.94
N ALA A 68 -3.61 0.88 3.21
CA ALA A 68 -4.95 0.43 3.53
C ALA A 68 -5.82 0.53 2.27
N CYS A 69 -6.32 -0.61 1.78
CA CYS A 69 -7.08 -0.65 0.53
C CYS A 69 -8.32 -1.55 0.63
N THR A 70 -9.26 -1.38 -0.30
CA THR A 70 -10.34 -2.35 -0.46
C THR A 70 -9.79 -3.67 -1.00
N HIS A 71 -10.53 -4.76 -0.81
CA HIS A 71 -10.12 -6.07 -1.28
C HIS A 71 -9.84 -6.12 -2.79
N SER A 72 -10.59 -5.38 -3.61
CA SER A 72 -10.37 -5.29 -5.05
C SER A 72 -9.02 -4.67 -5.41
N LEU A 73 -8.62 -3.60 -4.72
CA LEU A 73 -7.33 -2.92 -4.94
C LEU A 73 -6.14 -3.74 -4.44
N SER A 74 -6.30 -4.56 -3.40
CA SER A 74 -5.22 -5.44 -2.92
C SER A 74 -4.62 -6.31 -4.03
N ARG A 75 -5.44 -6.72 -5.02
CA ARG A 75 -5.00 -7.51 -6.16
C ARG A 75 -4.07 -6.75 -7.10
N LEU A 76 -4.31 -5.45 -7.28
CA LEU A 76 -3.46 -4.57 -8.08
C LEU A 76 -2.10 -4.42 -7.41
N TYR A 77 -2.09 -4.16 -6.11
CA TYR A 77 -0.86 -3.92 -5.36
C TYR A 77 0.10 -5.12 -5.31
N ARG A 78 -0.41 -6.35 -5.41
CA ARG A 78 0.43 -7.56 -5.57
C ARG A 78 1.35 -7.53 -6.78
N ARG A 79 1.00 -6.78 -7.82
CA ARG A 79 1.84 -6.62 -9.02
C ARG A 79 3.06 -5.72 -8.77
N PHE A 80 3.16 -5.10 -7.60
CA PHE A 80 4.26 -4.22 -7.22
C PHE A 80 5.03 -4.76 -6.00
N GLY A 81 4.87 -6.03 -5.64
CA GLY A 81 5.58 -6.63 -4.51
C GLY A 81 4.94 -6.41 -3.15
N LEU A 82 3.74 -5.81 -3.07
CA LEU A 82 2.99 -5.71 -1.82
C LEU A 82 2.10 -6.94 -1.61
N SER A 83 1.98 -7.41 -0.37
CA SER A 83 1.18 -8.58 -0.01
C SER A 83 0.21 -8.26 1.13
N PRO A 84 -0.96 -8.94 1.21
CA PRO A 84 -1.87 -8.77 2.35
C PRO A 84 -1.19 -9.18 3.66
N MET A 85 -1.11 -8.24 4.60
CA MET A 85 -0.68 -8.49 5.97
C MET A 85 -1.87 -8.84 6.86
N ALA A 86 -2.97 -8.09 6.73
CA ALA A 86 -4.19 -8.30 7.47
C ALA A 86 -5.41 -7.99 6.59
N ARG A 87 -6.47 -8.77 6.74
CA ARG A 87 -7.69 -8.68 5.93
C ARG A 87 -8.89 -8.45 6.82
N ASP A 88 -9.97 -8.04 6.19
CA ASP A 88 -11.28 -7.91 6.81
C ASP A 88 -11.31 -7.00 8.06
N ILE A 89 -10.48 -5.95 8.03
CA ILE A 89 -10.40 -4.98 9.12
C ILE A 89 -11.52 -3.96 8.97
N SER A 90 -12.43 -3.95 9.94
CA SER A 90 -13.52 -2.98 10.02
C SER A 90 -13.00 -1.61 10.40
N LEU A 91 -13.36 -0.59 9.62
CA LEU A 91 -13.13 0.79 10.00
C LEU A 91 -14.23 1.24 10.99
N PRO A 92 -13.88 1.72 12.20
CA PRO A 92 -14.86 2.10 13.22
C PRO A 92 -15.93 3.06 12.70
N CYS A 93 -17.16 2.89 13.19
CA CYS A 93 -18.33 3.71 12.82
C CYS A 93 -18.71 3.66 11.33
N THR A 94 -18.21 2.68 10.55
CA THR A 94 -18.58 2.49 9.15
C THR A 94 -18.87 1.02 8.84
N LYS A 95 -19.51 0.75 7.70
CA LYS A 95 -19.61 -0.61 7.13
C LYS A 95 -18.41 -0.98 6.25
N LYS A 96 -17.36 -0.14 6.23
CA LYS A 96 -16.23 -0.33 5.33
C LYS A 96 -15.25 -1.32 5.93
N VAL A 97 -14.74 -2.18 5.06
CA VAL A 97 -13.79 -3.23 5.38
C VAL A 97 -12.56 -3.05 4.52
N TYR A 98 -11.39 -3.12 5.16
CA TYR A 98 -10.10 -2.86 4.54
C TYR A 98 -9.18 -4.07 4.63
N THR A 99 -8.23 -4.10 3.70
CA THR A 99 -7.05 -4.96 3.72
C THR A 99 -5.83 -4.06 3.91
N ILE A 100 -5.03 -4.38 4.93
CA ILE A 100 -3.70 -3.80 5.07
C ILE A 100 -2.74 -4.65 4.26
N ILE A 101 -2.02 -4.00 3.37
CA ILE A 101 -0.95 -4.61 2.57
C ILE A 101 0.40 -4.02 2.96
N ARG A 102 1.44 -4.83 2.82
CA ARG A 102 2.83 -4.45 3.08
C ARG A 102 3.77 -5.11 2.07
N GLY A 103 4.79 -4.39 1.65
CA GLY A 103 5.94 -4.95 0.93
C GLY A 103 7.22 -4.30 1.43
N THR A 104 8.33 -5.05 1.51
CA THR A 104 9.63 -4.43 1.79
C THR A 104 10.08 -3.64 0.57
N ALA A 105 10.95 -2.63 0.75
CA ALA A 105 11.50 -1.91 -0.40
C ALA A 105 12.24 -2.85 -1.38
N GLY A 106 12.94 -3.87 -0.87
CA GLY A 106 13.61 -4.87 -1.70
C GLY A 106 12.64 -5.71 -2.54
N ASP A 107 11.52 -6.16 -1.97
CA ASP A 107 10.49 -6.92 -2.71
C ASP A 107 9.86 -6.06 -3.81
N VAL A 108 9.58 -4.80 -3.48
CA VAL A 108 8.99 -3.84 -4.41
C VAL A 108 9.97 -3.55 -5.54
N GLU A 109 11.23 -3.23 -5.25
CA GLU A 109 12.26 -2.98 -6.26
C GLU A 109 12.48 -4.19 -7.18
N THR A 110 12.59 -5.39 -6.60
CA THR A 110 12.76 -6.63 -7.35
C THR A 110 11.60 -6.83 -8.32
N THR A 111 10.36 -6.62 -7.85
CA THR A 111 9.16 -6.75 -8.67
C THR A 111 9.13 -5.70 -9.79
N LEU A 112 9.52 -4.45 -9.51
CA LEU A 112 9.55 -3.36 -10.49
C LEU A 112 10.60 -3.58 -11.59
N ARG A 113 11.72 -4.26 -11.27
CA ARG A 113 12.76 -4.64 -12.24
C ARG A 113 12.37 -5.85 -13.08
N GLY A 114 11.70 -6.84 -12.48
CA GLY A 114 11.27 -8.07 -13.16
C GLY A 114 10.01 -7.94 -14.04
N SER A 115 9.28 -6.83 -13.95
CA SER A 115 8.04 -6.59 -14.71
C SER A 115 8.27 -5.94 -16.08
N SER A 116 9.31 -6.36 -16.82
CA SER A 116 9.68 -5.80 -18.13
C SER A 116 9.03 -6.55 -19.27
#